data_AF-A0A4W5QM93-F1
#
_entry.id   AF-A0A4W5QM93-F1
#
_cell.length_a   1.000
_cell.length_b   1.000
_cell.length_c   1.000
_cell.angle_alpha   90.00
_cell.angle_beta   90.00
_cell.angle_gamma   90.00
#
_symmetry.space_group_name_H-M   'P 1'
#
loop_
_entity.id
_entity.type
_entity.pdbx_description
1 polymer ?
#
loop_
_entity_poly.entity_id
_entity_poly.type
_entity_poly.pdbx_seq_one_letter_code
_entity_poly.pdbx_strand_id
1 'polypeptide(L)'
;MALRDELLKPIWHAFTALDLDKSGKVSKSQLKVLSHNLCTVMRIPHDPVALEEHFKHDDQGPVSTQGYMPYLNKFILDKVQDNFDRQDFNRMCWTLCARKNLNRTHLLISDEDSFKIWCIFNFLSEEKYPLAIVTEEIEYFLRKLTEAMGISWVEERFEDYKLELSIKQQSLSAWELITLVGTGTFSKGMDCQTLSMGITEVFHELILDVFKQVGIRPIYISISWHDVDINHITVLHVTVVDG
;
A
#
# COMPACT_ATOMS: atom_id res chain seq x y z
N MET A 1 -10.65 11.47 -9.66
CA MET A 1 -9.34 10.86 -9.95
C MET A 1 -8.63 10.56 -8.64
N ALA A 2 -8.33 11.55 -7.79
CA ALA A 2 -7.66 11.35 -6.48
C ALA A 2 -8.14 10.17 -5.61
N LEU A 3 -9.46 9.97 -5.43
CA LEU A 3 -9.97 8.85 -4.61
C LEU A 3 -9.60 7.48 -5.20
N ARG A 4 -9.58 7.30 -6.52
CA ARG A 4 -9.26 6.00 -7.12
C ARG A 4 -7.81 5.64 -6.86
N ASP A 5 -6.93 6.61 -7.04
CA ASP A 5 -5.48 6.43 -6.90
C ASP A 5 -5.12 6.07 -5.44
N GLU A 6 -5.80 6.69 -4.47
CA GLU A 6 -5.69 6.38 -3.03
C GLU A 6 -6.14 4.95 -2.68
N LEU A 7 -7.09 4.37 -3.42
CA LEU A 7 -7.61 3.02 -3.17
C LEU A 7 -6.75 1.92 -3.81
N LEU A 8 -6.06 2.23 -4.92
CA LEU A 8 -5.31 1.24 -5.69
C LEU A 8 -4.14 0.64 -4.90
N LYS A 9 -3.44 1.43 -4.08
CA LYS A 9 -2.27 0.95 -3.32
C LYS A 9 -2.64 -0.11 -2.26
N PRO A 10 -3.63 0.12 -1.36
CA PRO A 10 -4.17 -0.92 -0.48
C PRO A 10 -4.66 -2.17 -1.22
N ILE A 11 -5.38 -2.00 -2.33
CA ILE A 11 -5.92 -3.12 -3.11
C ILE A 11 -4.79 -3.93 -3.75
N TRP A 12 -3.74 -3.28 -4.24
CA TRP A 12 -2.58 -3.95 -4.80
C TRP A 12 -1.87 -4.81 -3.75
N HIS A 13 -1.70 -4.31 -2.53
CA HIS A 13 -1.16 -5.12 -1.42
C HIS A 13 -2.03 -6.34 -1.12
N ALA A 14 -3.36 -6.18 -1.11
CA ALA A 14 -4.28 -7.31 -0.91
C ALA A 14 -4.19 -8.33 -2.05
N PHE A 15 -4.12 -7.87 -3.30
CA PHE A 15 -4.01 -8.74 -4.48
C PHE A 15 -2.69 -9.52 -4.49
N THR A 16 -1.56 -8.84 -4.31
CA THR A 16 -0.23 -9.48 -4.27
C THR A 16 -0.11 -10.49 -3.14
N ALA A 17 -0.80 -10.28 -2.02
CA ALA A 17 -0.88 -11.27 -0.96
C ALA A 17 -1.67 -12.53 -1.36
N LEU A 18 -2.58 -12.46 -2.34
CA LEU A 18 -3.33 -13.63 -2.84
C LEU A 18 -2.57 -14.38 -3.95
N ASP A 19 -1.66 -13.72 -4.67
CA ASP A 19 -0.77 -14.31 -5.68
C ASP A 19 0.41 -15.04 -5.01
N LEU A 20 0.13 -16.25 -4.52
CA LEU A 20 1.08 -17.06 -3.74
C LEU A 20 2.37 -17.37 -4.51
N ASP A 21 2.26 -17.55 -5.83
CA ASP A 21 3.36 -17.97 -6.68
C ASP A 21 4.09 -16.78 -7.31
N LYS A 22 3.70 -15.54 -6.97
CA LYS A 22 4.20 -14.29 -7.56
C LYS A 22 4.15 -14.31 -9.10
N SER A 23 3.14 -14.98 -9.63
CA SER A 23 2.96 -15.27 -11.05
C SER A 23 2.11 -14.20 -11.76
N GLY A 24 1.64 -13.20 -11.00
CA GLY A 24 0.63 -12.24 -11.40
C GLY A 24 -0.79 -12.81 -11.39
N LYS A 25 -0.98 -14.03 -10.85
CA LYS A 25 -2.21 -14.79 -11.02
C LYS A 25 -2.80 -15.22 -9.68
N VAL A 26 -4.11 -15.03 -9.56
CA VAL A 26 -4.88 -15.33 -8.35
C VAL A 26 -6.06 -16.21 -8.74
N SER A 27 -6.41 -17.18 -7.87
CA SER A 27 -7.55 -18.04 -8.15
C SER A 27 -8.87 -17.27 -8.19
N LYS A 28 -9.81 -17.73 -9.01
CA LYS A 28 -11.15 -17.14 -9.16
C LYS A 28 -11.88 -17.04 -7.82
N SER A 29 -11.78 -18.05 -6.96
CA SER A 29 -12.40 -18.03 -5.62
C SER A 29 -11.83 -16.91 -4.74
N GLN A 30 -10.51 -16.72 -4.73
CA GLN A 30 -9.87 -15.63 -4.00
C GLN A 30 -10.25 -14.25 -4.53
N LEU A 31 -10.32 -14.08 -5.85
CA LEU A 31 -10.77 -12.82 -6.47
C LEU A 31 -12.23 -12.51 -6.15
N LYS A 32 -13.11 -13.52 -6.13
CA LYS A 32 -14.51 -13.36 -5.71
C LYS A 32 -14.59 -12.89 -4.25
N VAL A 33 -13.82 -13.49 -3.35
CA VAL A 33 -13.78 -13.10 -1.93
C VAL A 33 -13.25 -11.67 -1.76
N LEU A 34 -12.14 -11.33 -2.43
CA LEU A 34 -11.60 -9.96 -2.40
C LEU A 34 -12.62 -8.95 -2.93
N SER A 35 -13.22 -9.22 -4.09
CA SER A 35 -14.24 -8.36 -4.71
C SER A 35 -15.44 -8.15 -3.79
N HIS A 36 -15.92 -9.23 -3.16
CA HIS A 36 -17.01 -9.15 -2.21
C HIS A 36 -16.65 -8.26 -1.02
N ASN A 37 -15.49 -8.49 -0.39
CA ASN A 37 -15.05 -7.70 0.76
C ASN A 37 -14.88 -6.22 0.40
N LEU A 38 -14.34 -5.93 -0.78
CA LEU A 38 -14.22 -4.57 -1.32
C LEU A 38 -15.59 -3.91 -1.48
N CYS A 39 -16.55 -4.57 -2.13
CA CYS A 39 -17.90 -4.03 -2.26
C CYS A 39 -18.57 -3.78 -0.91
N THR A 40 -18.43 -4.73 0.03
CA THR A 40 -19.01 -4.59 1.38
C THR A 40 -18.45 -3.40 2.12
N VAL A 41 -17.11 -3.28 2.21
CA VAL A 41 -16.47 -2.21 2.98
C VAL A 41 -16.66 -0.83 2.33
N MET A 42 -16.72 -0.76 1.00
CA MET A 42 -16.97 0.47 0.25
C MET A 42 -18.46 0.76 0.01
N ARG A 43 -19.38 -0.04 0.59
CA ARG A 43 -20.84 0.11 0.45
C ARG A 43 -21.32 0.12 -1.01
N ILE A 44 -20.64 -0.62 -1.88
CA ILE A 44 -21.00 -0.77 -3.29
C ILE A 44 -22.03 -1.89 -3.41
N PRO A 45 -23.18 -1.66 -4.07
CA PRO A 45 -24.16 -2.72 -4.31
C PRO A 45 -23.55 -3.93 -5.00
N HIS A 46 -23.75 -5.11 -4.41
CA HIS A 46 -23.25 -6.35 -4.97
C HIS A 46 -24.04 -6.73 -6.24
N ASP A 47 -23.30 -7.00 -7.31
CA ASP A 47 -23.83 -7.59 -8.54
C ASP A 47 -23.19 -8.98 -8.74
N PRO A 48 -23.79 -10.03 -8.15
CA PRO A 48 -23.23 -11.38 -8.26
C PRO A 48 -23.24 -11.90 -9.70
N VAL A 49 -24.17 -11.42 -10.54
CA VAL A 49 -24.29 -11.83 -11.95
C VAL A 49 -23.13 -11.28 -12.75
N ALA A 50 -22.79 -10.00 -12.59
CA ALA A 50 -21.66 -9.39 -13.30
C ALA A 50 -20.31 -10.03 -12.94
N LEU A 51 -20.13 -10.41 -11.67
CA LEU A 51 -18.94 -11.14 -11.22
C LEU A 51 -18.89 -12.54 -11.85
N GLU A 52 -20.00 -13.26 -11.87
CA GLU A 52 -20.06 -14.58 -12.50
C GLU A 52 -19.82 -14.53 -14.02
N GLU A 53 -20.44 -13.57 -14.72
CA GLU A 53 -20.26 -13.37 -16.15
C GLU A 53 -18.81 -13.01 -16.51
N HIS A 54 -18.18 -12.09 -15.77
CA HIS A 54 -16.80 -11.67 -16.01
C HIS A 54 -15.80 -12.83 -15.83
N PHE A 55 -16.12 -13.80 -14.97
CA PHE A 55 -15.30 -14.98 -14.71
C PHE A 55 -15.84 -16.27 -15.36
N LYS A 56 -16.83 -16.21 -16.24
CA LYS A 56 -17.58 -17.38 -16.74
C LYS A 56 -16.78 -18.32 -17.66
N HIS A 57 -15.68 -17.86 -18.24
CA HIS A 57 -14.98 -18.58 -19.33
C HIS A 57 -13.64 -19.22 -18.94
N ASP A 58 -13.21 -19.16 -17.68
CA ASP A 58 -11.90 -19.68 -17.25
C ASP A 58 -12.02 -20.55 -16.00
N ASP A 59 -12.40 -21.81 -16.20
CA ASP A 59 -12.31 -22.85 -15.16
C ASP A 59 -11.03 -23.70 -15.34
N GLN A 60 -10.17 -23.38 -16.32
CA GLN A 60 -8.90 -24.08 -16.59
C GLN A 60 -7.65 -23.18 -16.50
N GLY A 61 -7.80 -21.89 -16.21
CA GLY A 61 -6.70 -20.92 -16.29
C GLY A 61 -6.57 -20.01 -15.06
N PRO A 62 -5.36 -19.52 -14.75
CA PRO A 62 -5.19 -18.49 -13.75
C PRO A 62 -5.63 -17.14 -14.35
N VAL A 63 -6.80 -16.66 -13.90
CA VAL A 63 -7.48 -15.40 -14.26
C VAL A 63 -8.09 -15.41 -15.67
N SER A 64 -9.27 -14.78 -15.80
CA SER A 64 -9.93 -14.54 -17.09
C SER A 64 -8.95 -13.99 -18.12
N THR A 65 -9.17 -14.28 -19.40
CA THR A 65 -8.46 -13.67 -20.56
C THR A 65 -8.32 -12.13 -20.52
N GLN A 66 -9.03 -11.42 -19.63
CA GLN A 66 -8.99 -9.96 -19.45
C GLN A 66 -8.27 -9.49 -18.17
N GLY A 67 -7.98 -10.39 -17.22
CA GLY A 67 -7.35 -10.02 -15.93
C GLY A 67 -8.33 -9.40 -14.92
N TYR A 68 -7.86 -9.16 -13.69
CA TYR A 68 -8.67 -8.60 -12.60
C TYR A 68 -8.87 -7.08 -12.68
N MET A 69 -7.92 -6.35 -13.29
CA MET A 69 -7.95 -4.88 -13.34
C MET A 69 -9.16 -4.31 -14.11
N PRO A 70 -9.57 -4.85 -15.28
CA PRO A 70 -10.79 -4.40 -15.94
C PRO A 70 -12.05 -4.59 -15.09
N TYR A 71 -12.14 -5.71 -14.35
CA TYR A 71 -13.22 -5.92 -13.39
C TYR A 71 -13.20 -4.88 -12.27
N LEU A 72 -12.05 -4.71 -11.63
CA LEU A 72 -11.84 -3.77 -10.52
C LEU A 72 -12.24 -2.35 -10.93
N ASN A 73 -11.79 -1.89 -12.10
CA ASN A 73 -12.14 -0.58 -12.62
C ASN A 73 -13.67 -0.44 -12.82
N LYS A 74 -14.27 -1.33 -13.63
CA LYS A 74 -15.66 -1.19 -14.06
C LYS A 74 -16.68 -1.40 -12.94
N PHE A 75 -16.43 -2.34 -12.03
CA PHE A 75 -17.44 -2.77 -11.07
C PHE A 75 -17.21 -2.25 -9.66
N ILE A 76 -16.02 -1.76 -9.35
CA ILE A 76 -15.66 -1.27 -8.02
C ILE A 76 -15.24 0.20 -8.09
N LEU A 77 -14.15 0.54 -8.78
CA LEU A 77 -13.60 1.91 -8.78
C LEU A 77 -14.48 2.91 -9.54
N ASP A 78 -15.27 2.46 -10.51
CA ASP A 78 -16.28 3.28 -11.18
C ASP A 78 -17.54 3.51 -10.34
N LYS A 79 -17.81 2.63 -9.37
CA LYS A 79 -19.03 2.67 -8.54
C LYS A 79 -18.80 3.22 -7.14
N VAL A 80 -17.54 3.34 -6.70
CA VAL A 80 -17.21 3.84 -5.36
C VAL A 80 -17.66 5.29 -5.18
N GLN A 81 -18.27 5.57 -4.04
CA GLN A 81 -18.61 6.91 -3.59
C GLN A 81 -17.82 7.21 -2.32
N ASP A 82 -17.59 8.47 -1.98
CA ASP A 82 -16.88 8.86 -0.74
C ASP A 82 -17.82 8.80 0.48
N ASN A 83 -18.45 7.64 0.70
CA ASN A 83 -19.46 7.41 1.74
C ASN A 83 -19.17 6.19 2.62
N PHE A 84 -17.94 5.69 2.59
CA PHE A 84 -17.43 4.58 3.38
C PHE A 84 -16.31 5.04 4.32
N ASP A 85 -15.99 4.20 5.30
CA ASP A 85 -14.89 4.47 6.22
C ASP A 85 -13.56 4.01 5.59
N ARG A 86 -12.65 4.96 5.35
CA ARG A 86 -11.34 4.69 4.74
C ARG A 86 -10.44 3.84 5.64
N GLN A 87 -10.58 3.95 6.97
CA GLN A 87 -9.81 3.11 7.88
C GLN A 87 -10.30 1.66 7.84
N ASP A 88 -11.62 1.42 7.81
CA ASP A 88 -12.17 0.07 7.67
C ASP A 88 -11.70 -0.57 6.36
N PHE A 89 -11.72 0.19 5.26
CA PHE A 89 -11.18 -0.24 3.98
C PHE A 89 -9.69 -0.60 4.05
N ASN A 90 -8.86 0.29 4.60
CA ASN A 90 -7.43 0.06 4.77
C ASN A 90 -7.16 -1.14 5.67
N ARG A 91 -7.93 -1.30 6.75
CA ARG A 91 -7.80 -2.40 7.69
C ARG A 91 -8.17 -3.73 7.04
N MET A 92 -9.21 -3.77 6.21
CA MET A 92 -9.54 -4.95 5.41
C MET A 92 -8.36 -5.36 4.52
N CYS A 93 -7.79 -4.42 3.75
CA CYS A 93 -6.64 -4.68 2.89
C CYS A 93 -5.41 -5.14 3.68
N TRP A 94 -5.10 -4.47 4.79
CA TRP A 94 -4.03 -4.81 5.73
C TRP A 94 -4.12 -6.26 6.22
N THR A 95 -5.31 -6.69 6.66
CA THR A 95 -5.47 -8.04 7.21
C THR A 95 -5.17 -9.15 6.20
N LEU A 96 -5.37 -8.89 4.90
CA LEU A 96 -5.06 -9.82 3.83
C LEU A 96 -3.56 -9.92 3.55
N CYS A 97 -2.81 -8.83 3.70
CA CYS A 97 -1.39 -8.78 3.32
C CYS A 97 -0.41 -8.88 4.49
N ALA A 98 -0.75 -8.37 5.67
CA ALA A 98 0.15 -8.30 6.82
C ALA A 98 0.61 -9.69 7.31
N ARG A 99 -0.32 -10.65 7.38
CA ARG A 99 -0.04 -12.00 7.89
C ARG A 99 1.04 -12.75 7.11
N LYS A 100 1.20 -12.44 5.82
CA LYS A 100 2.12 -13.16 4.93
C LYS A 100 3.48 -12.51 4.82
N ASN A 101 3.56 -11.21 5.10
CA ASN A 101 4.75 -10.42 4.82
C ASN A 101 5.47 -9.94 6.08
N LEU A 102 4.79 -9.85 7.23
CA LEU A 102 5.42 -9.41 8.46
C LEU A 102 5.97 -10.57 9.25
N ASN A 103 7.30 -10.64 9.32
CA ASN A 103 7.97 -11.37 10.38
C ASN A 103 7.96 -10.51 11.66
N ARG A 104 7.06 -10.86 12.58
CA ARG A 104 6.85 -10.10 13.84
C ARG A 104 7.91 -10.38 14.90
N THR A 105 8.74 -11.38 14.68
CA THR A 105 9.80 -11.75 15.61
C THR A 105 10.81 -10.61 15.64
N HIS A 106 10.99 -9.97 16.81
CA HIS A 106 11.95 -8.89 17.08
C HIS A 106 11.51 -7.44 16.79
N LEU A 107 10.24 -7.16 16.49
CA LEU A 107 9.76 -5.78 16.38
C LEU A 107 9.36 -5.22 17.77
N LEU A 108 9.75 -3.98 18.05
CA LEU A 108 9.41 -3.21 19.26
C LEU A 108 8.04 -2.53 19.19
N ILE A 109 7.34 -2.69 18.07
CA ILE A 109 6.07 -2.03 17.75
C ILE A 109 4.92 -3.05 17.70
N SER A 110 3.71 -2.59 17.97
CA SER A 110 2.50 -3.43 17.92
C SER A 110 2.02 -3.68 16.48
N ASP A 111 1.05 -4.58 16.32
CA ASP A 111 0.36 -4.79 15.03
C ASP A 111 -0.38 -3.52 14.59
N GLU A 112 -0.93 -2.78 15.55
CA GLU A 112 -1.62 -1.51 15.29
C GLU A 112 -0.64 -0.42 14.83
N ASP A 113 0.54 -0.34 15.43
CA ASP A 113 1.60 0.56 14.97
C ASP A 113 2.09 0.19 13.56
N SER A 114 2.22 -1.11 13.30
CA SER A 114 2.59 -1.64 11.98
C SER A 114 1.56 -1.25 10.92
N PHE A 115 0.26 -1.33 11.26
CA PHE A 115 -0.83 -0.89 10.41
C PHE A 115 -0.76 0.63 10.11
N LYS A 116 -0.47 1.46 11.12
CA LYS A 116 -0.31 2.92 10.94
C LYS A 116 0.85 3.25 10.02
N ILE A 117 2.02 2.61 10.21
CA ILE A 117 3.19 2.78 9.34
C ILE A 117 2.86 2.33 7.92
N TRP A 118 2.12 1.24 7.74
CA TRP A 118 1.68 0.79 6.42
C TRP A 118 0.76 1.80 5.72
N CYS A 119 -0.14 2.45 6.47
CA CYS A 119 -0.96 3.54 5.92
C CYS A 119 -0.10 4.74 5.51
N ILE A 120 0.87 5.13 6.34
CA ILE A 120 1.84 6.20 6.03
C ILE A 120 2.65 5.85 4.77
N PHE A 121 3.12 4.62 4.64
CA PHE A 121 3.79 4.14 3.43
C PHE A 121 2.90 4.29 2.19
N ASN A 122 1.63 3.88 2.26
CA ASN A 122 0.71 4.03 1.13
C ASN A 122 0.50 5.49 0.74
N PHE A 123 0.52 6.41 1.72
CA PHE A 123 0.40 7.83 1.48
C PHE A 123 1.65 8.42 0.80
N LEU A 124 2.84 8.07 1.29
CA LEU A 124 4.11 8.65 0.83
C LEU A 124 4.74 7.96 -0.40
N SER A 125 4.41 6.69 -0.65
CA SER A 125 4.95 5.95 -1.80
C SER A 125 4.48 6.53 -3.13
N GLU A 126 5.29 6.36 -4.18
CA GLU A 126 4.90 6.76 -5.53
C GLU A 126 3.86 5.79 -6.12
N GLU A 127 3.10 6.25 -7.12
CA GLU A 127 2.16 5.41 -7.90
C GLU A 127 2.89 4.56 -8.96
N LYS A 128 3.97 3.88 -8.54
CA LYS A 128 4.75 2.95 -9.37
C LYS A 128 4.76 1.59 -8.73
N TYR A 129 4.50 0.55 -9.52
CA TYR A 129 4.38 -0.83 -9.04
C TYR A 129 5.60 -1.67 -9.48
N PRO A 130 6.21 -2.48 -8.60
CA PRO A 130 5.84 -2.71 -7.21
C PRO A 130 6.03 -1.46 -6.34
N LEU A 131 5.14 -1.28 -5.35
CA LEU A 131 5.17 -0.08 -4.49
C LEU A 131 6.46 -0.01 -3.70
N ALA A 132 7.10 1.15 -3.77
CA ALA A 132 8.26 1.46 -2.97
C ALA A 132 8.25 2.94 -2.54
N ILE A 133 8.91 3.22 -1.42
CA ILE A 133 9.11 4.57 -0.91
C ILE A 133 10.55 5.01 -1.23
N VAL A 134 10.67 6.23 -1.77
CA VAL A 134 11.96 6.83 -2.12
C VAL A 134 12.66 7.37 -0.88
N THR A 135 13.97 7.58 -0.97
CA THR A 135 14.80 7.98 0.16
C THR A 135 14.35 9.29 0.80
N GLU A 136 13.90 10.25 0.00
CA GLU A 136 13.43 11.56 0.45
C GLU A 136 12.16 11.44 1.32
N GLU A 137 11.24 10.57 0.92
CA GLU A 137 10.00 10.31 1.66
C GLU A 137 10.26 9.50 2.94
N ILE A 138 11.26 8.61 2.92
CA ILE A 138 11.74 7.93 4.14
C ILE A 138 12.32 8.96 5.11
N GLU A 139 13.15 9.88 4.64
CA GLU A 139 13.74 10.95 5.45
C GLU A 139 12.65 11.81 6.09
N TYR A 140 11.70 12.27 5.27
CA TYR A 140 10.58 13.08 5.72
C TYR A 140 9.80 12.38 6.84
N PHE A 141 9.45 11.11 6.64
CA PHE A 141 8.74 10.33 7.65
C PHE A 141 9.56 10.17 8.94
N LEU A 142 10.85 9.82 8.84
CA LEU A 142 11.70 9.62 10.01
C LEU A 142 11.91 10.94 10.78
N ARG A 143 12.07 12.07 10.09
CA ARG A 143 12.13 13.41 10.72
C ARG A 143 10.87 13.70 11.52
N LYS A 144 9.70 13.52 10.91
CA LYS A 144 8.40 13.67 11.57
C LYS A 144 8.26 12.76 12.78
N LEU A 145 8.70 11.51 12.66
CA LEU A 145 8.68 10.55 13.77
C LEU A 145 9.61 10.98 14.91
N THR A 146 10.84 11.44 14.62
CA THR A 146 11.76 11.93 15.66
C THR A 146 11.24 13.18 16.35
N GLU A 147 10.62 14.09 15.60
CA GLU A 147 9.99 15.31 16.12
C GLU A 147 8.84 14.96 17.08
N ALA A 148 7.94 14.06 16.67
CA ALA A 148 6.83 13.59 17.50
C ALA A 148 7.29 12.86 18.77
N MET A 149 8.46 12.21 18.74
CA MET A 149 9.07 11.61 19.95
C MET A 149 9.83 12.62 20.82
N GLY A 150 9.94 13.89 20.39
CA GLY A 150 10.70 14.92 21.11
C GLY A 150 12.23 14.72 21.06
N ILE A 151 12.73 13.98 20.07
CA ILE A 151 14.15 13.68 19.91
C ILE A 151 14.76 14.63 18.88
N SER A 152 15.95 15.14 19.16
CA SER A 152 16.72 15.90 18.18
C SER A 152 17.12 15.02 17.00
N TRP A 153 16.75 15.45 15.80
CA TRP A 153 17.21 14.82 14.56
C TRP A 153 18.75 14.85 14.47
N VAL A 154 19.35 13.71 14.11
CA VAL A 154 20.79 13.57 13.92
C VAL A 154 21.05 13.30 12.44
N GLU A 155 21.43 14.35 11.72
CA GLU A 155 21.65 14.32 10.27
C GLU A 155 22.63 13.23 9.83
N GLU A 156 23.78 13.14 10.52
CA GLU A 156 24.85 12.18 10.23
C GLU A 156 24.36 10.73 10.22
N ARG A 157 23.45 10.37 11.16
CA ARG A 157 22.89 9.02 11.23
C ARG A 157 22.06 8.68 9.99
N PHE A 158 21.32 9.66 9.47
CA PHE A 158 20.52 9.44 8.28
C PHE A 158 21.38 9.44 7.02
N GLU A 159 22.43 10.26 6.95
CA GLU A 159 23.39 10.24 5.84
C GLU A 159 24.13 8.89 5.75
N ASP A 160 24.54 8.31 6.88
CA ASP A 160 25.11 6.96 6.92
C ASP A 160 24.13 5.92 6.37
N TYR A 161 22.87 5.98 6.81
CA TYR A 161 21.81 5.09 6.34
C TYR A 161 21.49 5.27 4.84
N LYS A 162 21.45 6.51 4.37
CA LYS A 162 21.25 6.88 2.97
C LYS A 162 22.37 6.36 2.09
N LEU A 163 23.62 6.42 2.56
CA LEU A 163 24.76 5.82 1.88
C LEU A 163 24.55 4.31 1.74
N GLU A 164 24.13 3.61 2.79
CA GLU A 164 23.82 2.17 2.71
C GLU A 164 22.70 1.84 1.71
N LEU A 165 21.62 2.63 1.68
CA LEU A 165 20.54 2.46 0.71
C LEU A 165 21.02 2.71 -0.72
N SER A 166 21.85 3.72 -0.94
CA SER A 166 22.39 4.08 -2.25
C SER A 166 23.31 3.00 -2.82
N ILE A 167 24.17 2.41 -1.97
CA ILE A 167 25.04 1.29 -2.33
C ILE A 167 24.21 0.09 -2.78
N LYS A 168 23.04 -0.13 -2.15
CA LYS A 168 22.12 -1.21 -2.46
C LYS A 168 21.13 -0.87 -3.58
N GLN A 169 21.12 0.36 -4.09
CA GLN A 169 20.08 0.91 -4.98
C GLN A 169 18.66 0.57 -4.50
N GLN A 170 18.46 0.61 -3.18
CA GLN A 170 17.28 0.01 -2.55
C GLN A 170 16.29 1.09 -2.14
N SER A 171 15.17 1.15 -2.85
CA SER A 171 13.94 1.72 -2.31
C SER A 171 13.33 0.73 -1.31
N LEU A 172 12.60 1.22 -0.30
CA LEU A 172 11.98 0.31 0.67
C LEU A 172 10.56 -0.07 0.25
N SER A 173 10.21 -1.33 0.42
CA SER A 173 8.82 -1.77 0.47
C SER A 173 8.18 -1.40 1.81
N ALA A 174 6.85 -1.49 1.88
CA ALA A 174 6.11 -1.25 3.12
C ALA A 174 6.63 -2.08 4.31
N TRP A 175 7.02 -3.32 4.04
CA TRP A 175 7.48 -4.26 5.05
C TRP A 175 8.85 -3.89 5.59
N GLU A 176 9.77 -3.49 4.70
CA GLU A 176 11.10 -3.03 5.09
C GLU A 176 11.02 -1.72 5.87
N LEU A 177 10.10 -0.81 5.52
CA LEU A 177 9.85 0.40 6.30
C LEU A 177 9.33 0.07 7.72
N ILE A 178 8.39 -0.86 7.82
CA ILE A 178 7.88 -1.33 9.13
C ILE A 178 9.02 -1.95 9.94
N THR A 179 9.90 -2.76 9.32
CA THR A 179 11.07 -3.33 9.99
C THR A 179 12.05 -2.24 10.41
N LEU A 180 12.30 -1.22 9.58
CA LEU A 180 13.21 -0.12 9.90
C LEU A 180 12.77 0.62 11.18
N VAL A 181 11.48 0.95 11.28
CA VAL A 181 10.91 1.60 12.46
C VAL A 181 10.86 0.63 13.64
N GLY A 182 10.37 -0.59 13.40
CA GLY A 182 10.14 -1.58 14.45
C GLY A 182 11.40 -2.15 15.08
N THR A 183 12.55 -2.09 14.41
CA THR A 183 13.85 -2.47 14.98
C THR A 183 14.46 -1.38 15.86
N GLY A 184 13.90 -0.17 15.83
CA GLY A 184 14.30 0.95 16.69
C GLY A 184 15.62 1.62 16.29
N THR A 185 16.06 1.47 15.03
CA THR A 185 17.30 2.09 14.51
C THR A 185 17.35 3.60 14.75
N PHE A 186 16.21 4.28 14.56
CA PHE A 186 16.08 5.74 14.74
C PHE A 186 15.47 6.13 16.10
N SER A 187 15.03 5.17 16.91
CA SER A 187 14.44 5.40 18.24
C SER A 187 15.26 4.77 19.39
N LYS A 188 16.54 4.48 19.15
CA LYS A 188 17.42 3.84 20.13
C LYS A 188 17.47 4.63 21.44
N GLY A 189 17.13 3.96 22.54
CA GLY A 189 17.07 4.56 23.88
C GLY A 189 15.68 5.01 24.31
N MET A 190 14.68 4.98 23.41
CA MET A 190 13.28 5.19 23.75
C MET A 190 12.62 3.88 24.17
N ASP A 191 11.64 3.99 25.06
CA ASP A 191 10.74 2.89 25.38
C ASP A 191 9.68 2.71 24.26
N CYS A 192 9.04 1.54 24.23
CA CYS A 192 8.06 1.19 23.20
C CYS A 192 6.82 2.11 23.21
N GLN A 193 6.44 2.68 24.37
CA GLN A 193 5.29 3.55 24.47
C GLN A 193 5.57 4.89 23.79
N THR A 194 6.75 5.48 24.03
CA THR A 194 7.17 6.72 23.35
C THR A 194 7.18 6.55 21.83
N LEU A 195 7.70 5.42 21.33
CA LEU A 195 7.68 5.12 19.90
C LEU A 195 6.25 4.97 19.34
N SER A 196 5.38 4.22 20.03
CA SER A 196 3.97 4.06 19.61
C SER A 196 3.20 5.38 19.62
N MET A 197 3.47 6.26 20.60
CA MET A 197 2.90 7.61 20.63
C MET A 197 3.35 8.44 19.44
N GLY A 198 4.65 8.47 19.13
CA GLY A 198 5.18 9.17 17.97
C GLY A 198 4.59 8.66 16.64
N ILE A 199 4.49 7.34 16.47
CA ILE A 199 3.84 6.73 15.28
C ILE A 199 2.38 7.16 15.20
N THR A 200 1.69 7.19 16.34
CA THR A 200 0.28 7.59 16.42
C THR A 200 0.12 9.05 16.01
N GLU A 201 0.95 9.95 16.51
CA GLU A 201 0.89 11.37 16.19
C GLU A 201 1.13 11.64 14.69
N VAL A 202 2.20 11.07 14.11
CA VAL A 202 2.50 11.20 12.68
C VAL A 202 1.38 10.60 11.82
N PHE A 203 0.79 9.49 12.25
CA PHE A 203 -0.38 8.92 11.56
C PHE A 203 -1.59 9.84 11.60
N HIS A 204 -1.86 10.50 12.75
CA HIS A 204 -2.94 11.48 12.82
C HIS A 204 -2.68 12.66 11.88
N GLU A 205 -1.48 13.21 11.91
CA GLU A 205 -1.09 14.36 11.07
C GLU A 205 -1.18 14.04 9.57
N LEU A 206 -0.51 12.98 9.12
CA LEU A 206 -0.36 12.69 7.69
C LEU A 206 -1.59 12.02 7.08
N ILE A 207 -2.34 11.25 7.88
CA ILE A 207 -3.42 10.41 7.36
C ILE A 207 -4.77 10.98 7.79
N LEU A 208 -5.01 11.11 9.09
CA LEU A 208 -6.34 11.47 9.59
C LEU A 208 -6.69 12.94 9.36
N ASP A 209 -5.75 13.85 9.53
CA ASP A 209 -5.99 15.28 9.36
C ASP A 209 -6.01 15.68 7.88
N VAL A 210 -5.24 15.00 7.03
CA VAL A 210 -5.37 15.12 5.57
C VAL A 210 -6.74 14.60 5.09
N PHE A 211 -7.26 13.51 5.67
CA PHE A 211 -8.61 13.03 5.34
C PHE A 211 -9.73 13.94 5.86
N LYS A 212 -9.51 14.73 6.91
CA LYS A 212 -10.47 15.72 7.41
C LYS A 212 -10.41 17.03 6.64
N GLN A 213 -9.22 17.42 6.16
CA GLN A 213 -9.00 18.64 5.39
C GLN A 213 -9.04 18.33 3.89
N VAL A 214 -10.24 18.13 3.34
CA VAL A 214 -10.45 18.25 1.89
C VAL A 214 -10.17 19.71 1.49
N GLY A 215 -8.90 20.07 1.26
CA GLY A 215 -8.56 21.44 0.86
C GLY A 215 -7.09 21.86 0.81
N ILE A 216 -6.15 21.21 1.51
CA ILE A 216 -4.75 21.66 1.48
C ILE A 216 -3.81 20.46 1.40
N ARG A 217 -3.37 20.13 0.18
CA ARG A 217 -2.19 19.28 -0.01
C ARG A 217 -0.95 20.09 0.40
N PRO A 218 0.06 19.48 1.05
CA PRO A 218 1.40 20.03 1.09
C PRO A 218 1.88 20.30 -0.34
N ILE A 219 2.53 21.43 -0.55
CA ILE A 219 3.09 21.83 -1.85
C ILE A 219 4.21 20.86 -2.19
N TYR A 220 3.90 19.78 -2.91
CA TYR A 220 4.92 19.02 -3.63
C TYR A 220 5.16 19.68 -4.97
N ILE A 221 6.43 20.00 -5.21
CA ILE A 221 6.96 20.56 -6.45
C ILE A 221 6.48 19.69 -7.62
N SER A 222 5.74 20.29 -8.54
CA SER A 222 5.27 19.63 -9.75
C SER A 222 6.47 19.27 -10.63
N ILE A 223 6.76 17.98 -10.78
CA ILE A 223 7.56 17.48 -11.89
C ILE A 223 6.59 17.07 -13.00
N SER A 224 6.81 17.67 -14.17
CA SER A 224 5.98 17.57 -15.36
C SER A 224 5.82 16.12 -15.85
N TRP A 225 4.56 15.73 -16.06
CA TRP A 225 4.16 14.55 -16.81
C TRP A 225 4.35 14.80 -18.31
N HIS A 226 5.27 14.08 -18.94
CA HIS A 226 5.09 13.56 -20.30
C HIS A 226 5.60 12.11 -20.28
N ASP A 227 4.78 11.20 -20.81
CA ASP A 227 5.07 9.79 -21.12
C ASP A 227 5.02 8.75 -19.99
N VAL A 228 3.88 8.65 -19.29
CA VAL A 228 3.51 7.38 -18.63
C VAL A 228 2.12 6.96 -19.07
N ASP A 229 2.11 6.05 -20.04
CA ASP A 229 0.94 5.46 -20.66
C ASP A 229 0.17 4.61 -19.63
N ILE A 230 -1.03 5.08 -19.26
CA ILE A 230 -1.97 4.38 -18.37
C ILE A 230 -2.49 3.07 -19.01
N ASN A 231 -2.08 2.74 -20.24
CA ASN A 231 -2.42 1.49 -20.93
C ASN A 231 -1.36 0.38 -20.86
N HIS A 232 -0.26 0.55 -20.12
CA HIS A 232 0.75 -0.50 -19.96
C HIS A 232 0.87 -0.97 -18.50
N ILE A 233 -0.19 -1.64 -18.03
CA ILE A 233 0.04 -2.83 -17.21
C ILE A 233 0.46 -3.91 -18.20
N THR A 234 1.76 -3.97 -18.46
CA THR A 234 2.37 -4.97 -19.33
C THR A 234 2.00 -6.34 -18.78
N VAL A 235 1.10 -7.01 -19.49
CA VAL A 235 0.93 -8.46 -19.42
C VAL A 235 2.31 -9.05 -19.58
N LEU A 236 2.83 -9.67 -18.51
CA LEU A 236 4.00 -10.54 -18.63
C LEU A 236 3.69 -11.55 -19.74
N HIS A 237 4.44 -11.42 -20.82
CA HIS A 237 4.46 -12.25 -22.03
C HIS A 237 3.89 -13.66 -21.80
N VAL A 238 2.75 -13.96 -22.43
CA VAL A 238 2.37 -15.35 -22.73
C VAL A 238 2.78 -15.61 -24.17
N THR A 239 3.97 -16.17 -24.34
CA THR A 239 4.37 -16.71 -25.64
C THR A 239 3.61 -18.01 -25.85
N VAL A 240 2.64 -18.01 -26.76
CA VAL A 240 2.06 -19.25 -27.29
C VAL A 240 3.11 -19.84 -28.24
N VAL A 241 3.64 -21.01 -27.88
CA VAL A 241 4.45 -21.82 -28.79
C VAL A 241 3.50 -22.78 -29.47
N ASP A 242 3.22 -22.53 -30.75
CA ASP A 242 2.47 -23.47 -31.59
C ASP A 242 3.35 -24.69 -31.90
N GLY A 243 2.75 -25.88 -31.78
CA GLY A 243 3.23 -27.15 -32.32
C GLY A 243 2.11 -27.80 -33.11
#